data_AF-A0A7C5R9N1-F1
#
_entry.id   AF-A0A7C5R9N1-F1
#
_cell.length_a   1.000
_cell.length_b   1.000
_cell.length_c   1.000
_cell.angle_alpha   90.00
_cell.angle_beta   90.00
_cell.angle_gamma   90.00
#
_symmetry.space_group_name_H-M   'P 1'
#
loop_
_entity.id
_entity.type
_entity.pdbx_description
1 polymer ?
#
loop_
_entity_poly.entity_id
_entity_poly.type
_entity_poly.pdbx_seq_one_letter_code
_entity_poly.pdbx_strand_id
1 'polypeptide(L)'
;MGNVAEKIRNHIGNGELAEAIDVLNNYLKPKGGNLYNQAIHLKGRYKEYMRNRDLGLSDDREEKSRISMAILNMASEIENQNLEHTPSPKEFEQHKPRPSDIARHHQPPPYSAQPPKYIAQCLFTMDTMQYFLADNGQIFMVNPFNNQTMLVGMKMPPQNPNYAWILYFTTTNIYYLVDHAGIIWGQNYGMPAQFGTVRYL
;
A
#
# COMPACT_ATOMS: atom_id res chain seq x y z
N MET A 1 -5.41 -16.59 23.09
CA MET A 1 -5.89 -16.70 21.70
C MET A 1 -4.82 -16.04 20.82
N GLY A 2 -4.10 -16.82 20.01
CA GLY A 2 -2.96 -16.30 19.23
C GLY A 2 -3.39 -15.20 18.25
N ASN A 3 -2.56 -14.16 18.16
CA ASN A 3 -2.79 -13.00 17.31
C ASN A 3 -2.97 -13.48 15.86
N VAL A 4 -4.01 -13.01 15.16
CA VAL A 4 -4.32 -13.46 13.80
C VAL A 4 -3.16 -13.17 12.84
N ALA A 5 -2.43 -12.09 13.06
CA ALA A 5 -1.23 -11.77 12.31
C ALA A 5 -0.06 -12.73 12.59
N GLU A 6 0.02 -13.33 13.77
CA GLU A 6 1.00 -14.36 14.11
C GLU A 6 0.68 -15.68 13.38
N LYS A 7 -0.60 -16.06 13.31
CA LYS A 7 -1.03 -17.22 12.51
C LYS A 7 -0.73 -17.05 11.03
N ILE A 8 -1.00 -15.85 10.49
CA ILE A 8 -0.69 -15.53 9.10
C ILE A 8 0.81 -15.61 8.83
N ARG A 9 1.65 -15.07 9.73
CA ARG A 9 3.12 -15.14 9.62
C ARG A 9 3.63 -16.59 9.64
N ASN A 10 3.07 -17.44 10.48
CA ASN A 10 3.45 -18.85 10.57
C ASN A 10 3.14 -19.62 9.28
N HIS A 11 1.95 -19.43 8.70
CA HIS A 11 1.60 -20.07 7.42
C HIS A 11 2.52 -19.63 6.27
N ILE A 12 2.90 -18.35 6.22
CA ILE A 12 3.86 -17.86 5.21
C ILE A 12 5.24 -18.47 5.41
N GLY A 13 5.71 -18.58 6.66
CA GLY A 13 7.00 -19.22 7.00
C GLY A 13 7.05 -20.69 6.57
N ASN A 14 5.91 -21.39 6.60
CA ASN A 14 5.77 -22.77 6.14
C ASN A 14 5.52 -22.90 4.62
N GLY A 15 5.38 -21.79 3.90
CA GLY A 15 5.08 -21.78 2.46
C GLY A 15 3.60 -22.05 2.12
N GLU A 16 2.73 -22.05 3.12
CA GLU A 16 1.28 -22.32 3.07
C GLU A 16 0.50 -21.03 2.72
N LEU A 17 0.69 -20.53 1.50
CA LEU A 17 0.13 -19.24 1.08
C LEU A 17 -1.40 -19.27 0.93
N ALA A 18 -1.98 -20.41 0.56
CA ALA A 18 -3.43 -20.56 0.44
C ALA A 18 -4.09 -20.41 1.82
N GLU A 19 -3.50 -21.06 2.82
CA GLU A 19 -3.93 -21.07 4.21
C GLU A 19 -3.77 -19.68 4.84
N ALA A 20 -2.65 -18.99 4.56
CA ALA A 20 -2.43 -17.61 4.99
C ALA A 20 -3.49 -16.64 4.43
N ILE A 21 -3.85 -16.78 3.15
CA ILE A 21 -4.88 -15.97 2.48
C ILE A 21 -6.27 -16.27 3.02
N ASP A 22 -6.58 -17.52 3.33
CA ASP A 22 -7.87 -17.91 3.89
C ASP A 22 -8.03 -17.44 5.34
N VAL A 23 -6.99 -17.52 6.17
CA VAL A 23 -6.99 -16.93 7.51
C VAL A 23 -7.21 -15.42 7.46
N LEU A 24 -6.52 -14.73 6.54
CA LEU A 24 -6.67 -13.29 6.33
C LEU A 24 -8.11 -12.91 5.90
N ASN A 25 -8.65 -13.60 4.89
CA ASN A 25 -10.00 -13.34 4.38
C ASN A 25 -11.08 -13.63 5.43
N ASN A 26 -10.97 -14.73 6.17
CA ASN A 26 -11.94 -15.08 7.20
C ASN A 26 -11.96 -14.08 8.35
N TYR A 27 -10.81 -13.51 8.69
CA TYR A 27 -10.71 -12.46 9.71
C TYR A 27 -11.30 -11.11 9.25
N LEU A 28 -11.07 -10.74 7.99
CA LEU A 28 -11.50 -9.45 7.45
C LEU A 28 -12.95 -9.45 6.94
N LYS A 29 -13.51 -10.61 6.58
CA LYS A 29 -14.89 -10.78 6.11
C LYS A 29 -15.96 -10.13 7.00
N PRO A 30 -15.97 -10.33 8.33
CA PRO A 30 -16.94 -9.66 9.20
C PRO A 30 -16.65 -8.17 9.40
N LYS A 31 -15.41 -7.71 9.15
CA LYS A 31 -15.00 -6.30 9.29
C LYS A 31 -15.30 -5.46 8.04
N GLY A 32 -15.33 -6.10 6.87
CA GLY A 32 -15.56 -5.44 5.59
C GLY A 32 -14.51 -4.37 5.26
N GLY A 33 -14.86 -3.45 4.36
CA GLY A 33 -14.04 -2.29 4.03
C GLY A 33 -12.86 -2.57 3.10
N ASN A 34 -11.95 -1.60 3.01
CA ASN A 34 -10.86 -1.59 2.05
C ASN A 34 -9.91 -2.79 2.22
N LEU A 35 -9.54 -3.12 3.46
CA LEU A 35 -8.68 -4.27 3.76
C LEU A 35 -9.30 -5.60 3.32
N TYR A 36 -10.61 -5.78 3.52
CA TYR A 36 -11.29 -6.99 3.04
C TYR A 36 -11.30 -7.07 1.52
N ASN A 37 -11.55 -5.96 0.82
CA ASN A 37 -11.51 -5.93 -0.65
C ASN A 37 -10.10 -6.28 -1.17
N GLN A 38 -9.05 -5.75 -0.54
CA GLN A 38 -7.66 -6.09 -0.87
C GLN A 38 -7.35 -7.58 -0.64
N ALA A 39 -7.87 -8.18 0.44
CA ALA A 39 -7.71 -9.61 0.71
C ALA A 39 -8.43 -10.50 -0.34
N ILE A 40 -9.58 -10.05 -0.86
CA ILE A 40 -10.29 -10.71 -1.97
C ILE A 40 -9.50 -10.60 -3.28
N HIS A 41 -8.98 -9.42 -3.61
CA HIS A 41 -8.12 -9.22 -4.77
C HIS A 41 -6.86 -10.09 -4.70
N LEU A 42 -6.25 -10.18 -3.51
CA LEU A 42 -5.08 -11.03 -3.30
C LEU A 42 -5.41 -12.52 -3.52
N LYS A 43 -6.58 -12.98 -3.07
CA LYS A 43 -7.05 -14.35 -3.35
C LYS A 43 -7.21 -14.61 -4.84
N GLY A 44 -7.69 -13.63 -5.60
CA GLY A 44 -7.75 -13.68 -7.06
C GLY A 44 -6.36 -13.82 -7.70
N ARG A 45 -5.42 -12.98 -7.27
CA ARG A 45 -4.03 -12.97 -7.75
C ARG A 45 -3.30 -14.29 -7.44
N TYR A 46 -3.54 -14.88 -6.27
CA TYR A 46 -3.00 -16.19 -5.94
C TYR A 46 -3.55 -17.32 -6.81
N LYS A 47 -4.84 -17.29 -7.16
CA LYS A 47 -5.42 -18.26 -8.12
C LYS A 47 -4.80 -18.12 -9.50
N GLU A 48 -4.55 -16.90 -9.95
CA GLU A 48 -3.88 -16.63 -11.22
C GLU A 48 -2.42 -17.11 -11.22
N TYR A 49 -1.68 -16.86 -10.12
CA TYR A 49 -0.35 -17.44 -9.90
C TYR A 49 -0.36 -18.97 -9.98
N MET A 50 -1.27 -19.64 -9.27
CA MET A 50 -1.38 -21.11 -9.29
C MET A 50 -1.67 -21.62 -10.70
N ARG A 51 -2.58 -20.95 -11.44
CA ARG A 51 -2.89 -21.29 -12.83
C ARG A 51 -1.68 -21.10 -13.76
N ASN A 52 -0.95 -20.00 -13.64
CA ASN A 52 0.21 -19.72 -14.49
C ASN A 52 1.39 -20.67 -14.19
N ARG A 53 1.56 -21.04 -12.93
CA ARG A 53 2.49 -22.08 -12.49
C ARG A 53 2.15 -23.44 -13.09
N ASP A 54 0.90 -23.87 -12.98
CA ASP A 54 0.46 -25.17 -13.51
C ASP A 54 0.59 -25.23 -15.04
N LEU A 55 0.59 -24.08 -15.72
CA LEU A 55 0.83 -23.94 -17.15
C LEU A 55 2.32 -23.75 -17.52
N GLY A 56 3.23 -23.61 -16.55
CA GLY A 56 4.66 -23.40 -16.76
C GLY A 56 5.03 -22.05 -17.38
N LEU A 57 4.19 -21.03 -17.23
CA LEU A 57 4.28 -19.75 -17.94
C LEU A 57 5.00 -18.63 -17.15
N SER A 58 5.49 -18.89 -15.94
CA SER A 58 6.00 -17.85 -15.04
C SER A 58 7.25 -18.27 -14.26
N ASP A 59 8.12 -17.29 -13.96
CA ASP A 59 9.21 -17.44 -12.99
C ASP A 59 8.59 -17.49 -11.57
N ASP A 60 8.38 -18.71 -11.09
CA ASP A 60 7.59 -19.05 -9.91
C ASP A 60 8.02 -18.36 -8.62
N ARG A 61 9.27 -17.90 -8.56
CA ARG A 61 9.89 -17.42 -7.32
C ARG A 61 9.55 -15.96 -7.04
N GLU A 62 9.38 -15.14 -8.07
CA GLU A 62 9.14 -13.70 -7.92
C GLU A 62 7.67 -13.43 -7.54
N GLU A 63 6.72 -14.03 -8.24
CA GLU A 63 5.29 -13.82 -7.97
C GLU A 63 4.86 -14.44 -6.62
N LYS A 64 5.43 -15.59 -6.24
CA LYS A 64 5.25 -16.17 -4.90
C LYS A 64 5.73 -15.21 -3.80
N SER A 65 6.88 -14.57 -4.00
CA SER A 65 7.45 -13.61 -3.04
C SER A 65 6.59 -12.35 -2.94
N ARG A 66 6.06 -11.85 -4.06
CA ARG A 66 5.14 -10.71 -4.10
C ARG A 66 3.83 -10.98 -3.36
N ILE A 67 3.24 -12.16 -3.55
CA ILE A 67 2.03 -12.57 -2.82
C ILE A 67 2.32 -12.70 -1.32
N SER A 68 3.45 -13.31 -0.96
CA SER A 68 3.88 -13.46 0.45
C SER A 68 4.01 -12.09 1.15
N MET A 69 4.66 -11.13 0.51
CA MET A 69 4.85 -9.78 1.06
C MET A 69 3.52 -9.02 1.18
N ALA A 70 2.61 -9.17 0.22
CA ALA A 70 1.29 -8.54 0.29
C ALA A 70 0.45 -9.08 1.47
N ILE A 71 0.53 -10.39 1.76
CA ILE A 71 -0.13 -10.98 2.94
C ILE A 71 0.50 -10.43 4.23
N LEU A 72 1.82 -10.33 4.31
CA LEU A 72 2.54 -9.80 5.48
C LEU A 72 2.21 -8.32 5.76
N ASN A 73 2.10 -7.50 4.71
CA ASN A 73 1.73 -6.09 4.85
C ASN A 73 0.31 -5.95 5.43
N MET A 74 -0.66 -6.72 4.90
CA MET A 74 -2.03 -6.72 5.44
C MET A 74 -2.09 -7.27 6.87
N ALA A 75 -1.28 -8.29 7.20
CA ALA A 75 -1.17 -8.79 8.58
C ALA A 75 -0.64 -7.72 9.53
N SER A 76 0.35 -6.92 9.10
CA SER A 76 0.91 -5.82 9.91
C SER A 76 -0.08 -4.69 10.11
N GLU A 77 -0.89 -4.38 9.09
CA GLU A 77 -1.97 -3.39 9.18
C GLU A 77 -3.09 -3.83 10.14
N ILE A 78 -3.38 -5.14 10.20
CA ILE A 78 -4.30 -5.72 11.20
C ILE A 78 -3.75 -5.56 12.63
N GLU A 79 -2.44 -5.70 12.85
CA GLU A 79 -1.85 -5.47 14.18
C GLU A 79 -1.96 -4.00 14.59
N ASN A 80 -1.66 -3.09 13.67
CA ASN A 80 -1.75 -1.65 13.91
C ASN A 80 -3.20 -1.22 14.22
N GLN A 81 -4.21 -1.79 13.55
CA GLN A 81 -5.61 -1.50 13.84
C GLN A 81 -6.12 -2.12 15.16
N ASN A 82 -5.55 -3.23 15.62
CA ASN A 82 -5.91 -3.81 16.93
C ASN A 82 -5.31 -3.03 18.11
N LEU A 83 -4.18 -2.34 17.91
CA LEU A 83 -3.55 -1.51 18.94
C LEU A 83 -4.35 -0.23 19.26
N GLU A 84 -5.16 0.28 18.32
CA GLU A 84 -6.06 1.41 18.56
C GLU A 84 -7.37 1.01 19.27
N HIS A 85 -7.63 -0.28 19.50
CA HIS A 85 -8.86 -0.81 20.10
C HIS A 85 -8.62 -1.65 21.36
N THR A 86 -7.76 -1.21 22.28
CA THR A 86 -7.82 -1.70 23.67
C THR A 86 -8.93 -0.98 24.45
N PRO A 87 -10.06 -1.62 24.80
CA PRO A 87 -10.95 -1.10 25.82
C PRO A 87 -10.25 -1.24 27.17
N SER A 88 -9.93 -0.12 27.82
CA SER A 88 -9.53 -0.13 29.22
C SER A 88 -10.78 -0.35 30.09
N PRO A 89 -10.90 -1.43 30.89
CA PRO A 89 -12.10 -1.69 31.69
C PRO A 89 -11.94 -1.22 33.14
N LYS A 90 -12.86 -0.33 33.56
CA LYS A 90 -13.38 -0.09 34.94
C LYS A 90 -12.35 0.42 35.96
N GLU A 91 -12.62 1.27 36.95
CA GLU A 91 -13.78 1.58 37.79
C GLU A 91 -13.27 2.80 38.64
N PHE A 92 -13.98 3.91 38.83
CA PHE A 92 -14.88 4.11 39.96
C PHE A 92 -15.68 5.42 39.78
N GLU A 93 -17.00 5.27 39.96
CA GLU A 93 -17.95 6.16 40.67
C GLU A 93 -18.29 7.57 40.13
N GLN A 94 -19.51 7.71 39.60
CA GLN A 94 -20.72 8.20 40.30
C GLN A 94 -20.72 9.72 40.55
N HIS A 95 -21.41 10.48 39.69
CA HIS A 95 -22.48 11.40 40.11
C HIS A 95 -23.39 11.79 38.92
N LYS A 96 -24.68 11.98 39.25
CA LYS A 96 -25.86 12.16 38.38
C LYS A 96 -25.93 13.54 37.69
N PRO A 97 -26.85 13.76 36.71
CA PRO A 97 -26.60 14.56 35.52
C PRO A 97 -26.97 16.05 35.66
N ARG A 98 -26.29 16.90 34.88
CA ARG A 98 -26.83 18.18 34.40
C ARG A 98 -26.69 18.28 32.87
N PRO A 99 -27.75 18.66 32.15
CA PRO A 99 -27.69 18.84 30.70
C PRO A 99 -27.09 20.20 30.35
N SER A 100 -26.68 20.31 29.08
CA SER A 100 -26.17 21.50 28.37
C SER A 100 -24.64 21.65 28.40
N ASP A 101 -23.96 21.12 27.38
CA ASP A 101 -23.56 21.93 26.22
C ASP A 101 -22.51 21.21 25.35
N ILE A 102 -22.86 21.02 24.08
CA ILE A 102 -21.99 21.19 22.91
C ILE A 102 -20.65 20.42 22.91
N ALA A 103 -20.66 19.31 22.16
CA ALA A 103 -19.62 18.87 21.24
C ALA A 103 -18.23 19.51 21.42
N ARG A 104 -17.37 18.87 22.24
CA ARG A 104 -15.91 18.93 22.09
C ARG A 104 -15.30 17.55 22.28
N HIS A 105 -15.64 16.64 21.37
CA HIS A 105 -14.72 15.54 21.10
C HIS A 105 -13.40 16.15 20.65
N HIS A 106 -12.35 15.78 21.35
CA HIS A 106 -10.99 16.17 21.07
C HIS A 106 -10.66 15.79 19.62
N GLN A 107 -10.66 16.78 18.73
CA GLN A 107 -9.88 16.68 17.52
C GLN A 107 -8.42 16.53 17.98
N PRO A 108 -7.66 15.53 17.49
CA PRO A 108 -6.20 15.65 17.54
C PRO A 108 -5.83 16.99 16.87
N PRO A 109 -4.80 17.70 17.35
CA PRO A 109 -4.44 18.99 16.81
C PRO A 109 -4.33 18.87 15.29
N PRO A 110 -4.92 19.79 14.51
CA PRO A 110 -4.67 19.80 13.08
C PRO A 110 -3.17 20.03 12.93
N TYR A 111 -2.43 18.99 12.56
CA TYR A 111 -1.13 19.19 11.96
C TYR A 111 -1.39 20.20 10.84
N SER A 112 -0.83 21.40 10.98
CA SER A 112 -0.70 22.33 9.88
C SER A 112 0.24 21.68 8.87
N ALA A 113 -0.29 20.68 8.15
CA ALA A 113 0.35 20.09 6.99
C ALA A 113 0.44 21.21 5.98
N GLN A 114 1.60 21.87 5.93
CA GLN A 114 1.92 22.67 4.76
C GLN A 114 1.68 21.78 3.54
N PRO A 115 1.02 22.30 2.50
CA PRO A 115 0.82 21.52 1.29
C PRO A 115 2.18 20.98 0.83
N PRO A 116 2.28 19.69 0.45
CA PRO A 116 3.54 19.06 0.10
C PRO A 116 4.24 19.89 -0.98
N LYS A 117 5.50 20.24 -0.75
CA LYS A 117 6.29 20.97 -1.75
C LYS A 117 6.72 19.99 -2.83
N TYR A 118 6.14 20.12 -4.01
CA TYR A 118 6.53 19.32 -5.16
C TYR A 118 7.89 19.76 -5.69
N ILE A 119 8.79 18.80 -5.87
CA ILE A 119 10.16 18.98 -6.36
C ILE A 119 10.37 18.41 -7.77
N ALA A 120 9.45 17.56 -8.23
CA ALA A 120 9.46 17.07 -9.60
C ALA A 120 8.07 16.63 -10.05
N GLN A 121 7.87 16.61 -11.36
CA GLN A 121 6.72 16.03 -12.04
C GLN A 121 7.16 14.76 -12.79
N CYS A 122 6.45 13.66 -12.58
CA CYS A 122 6.63 12.41 -13.32
C CYS A 122 5.57 12.36 -14.43
N LEU A 123 6.02 12.29 -15.69
CA LEU A 123 5.19 12.30 -16.88
C LEU A 123 5.21 10.90 -17.51
N PHE A 124 4.06 10.26 -17.63
CA PHE A 124 3.93 8.96 -18.29
C PHE A 124 3.31 9.14 -19.68
N THR A 125 3.90 8.52 -20.69
CA THR A 125 3.55 8.76 -22.11
C THR A 125 2.13 8.35 -22.47
N MET A 126 1.52 7.41 -21.74
CA MET A 126 0.17 6.90 -22.00
C MET A 126 -0.84 7.17 -20.87
N ASP A 127 -0.46 8.00 -19.89
CA ASP A 127 -1.33 8.36 -18.78
C ASP A 127 -1.69 9.85 -18.83
N THR A 128 -2.97 10.15 -18.61
CA THR A 128 -3.48 11.52 -18.54
C THR A 128 -3.42 12.10 -17.13
N MET A 129 -3.20 11.26 -16.12
CA MET A 129 -3.01 11.68 -14.74
C MET A 129 -1.66 12.37 -14.56
N GLN A 130 -1.64 13.35 -13.66
CA GLN A 130 -0.40 14.06 -13.31
C GLN A 130 0.20 13.46 -12.06
N TYR A 131 1.49 13.17 -12.06
CA TYR A 131 2.18 12.62 -10.90
C TYR A 131 3.25 13.60 -10.43
N PHE A 132 3.31 13.85 -9.13
CA PHE A 132 4.25 14.78 -8.51
C PHE A 132 5.03 14.10 -7.39
N LEU A 133 6.34 14.30 -7.40
CA LEU A 133 7.24 13.92 -6.32
C LEU A 133 7.33 15.08 -5.34
N ALA A 134 6.98 14.83 -4.09
CA ALA A 134 7.18 15.75 -2.98
C ALA A 134 8.60 15.67 -2.42
N ASP A 135 9.05 16.73 -1.74
CA ASP A 135 10.36 16.82 -1.09
C ASP A 135 10.62 15.72 -0.05
N ASN A 136 9.56 15.24 0.62
CA ASN A 136 9.59 14.11 1.54
C ASN A 136 9.65 12.73 0.85
N GLY A 137 9.76 12.69 -0.48
CA GLY A 137 9.86 11.46 -1.27
C GLY A 137 8.52 10.79 -1.59
N GLN A 138 7.39 11.35 -1.17
CA GLN A 138 6.07 10.82 -1.53
C GLN A 138 5.69 11.16 -2.97
N ILE A 139 4.89 10.30 -3.60
CA ILE A 139 4.39 10.50 -4.96
C ILE A 139 2.88 10.66 -4.91
N PHE A 140 2.43 11.82 -5.38
CA PHE A 140 1.02 12.18 -5.45
C PHE A 140 0.54 12.11 -6.88
N MET A 141 -0.63 11.53 -7.08
CA MET A 141 -1.39 11.61 -8.31
C MET A 141 -2.42 12.72 -8.18
N VAL A 142 -2.50 13.58 -9.19
CA VAL A 142 -3.48 14.66 -9.29
C VAL A 142 -4.36 14.35 -10.50
N ASN A 143 -5.66 14.21 -10.24
CA ASN A 143 -6.65 14.05 -11.29
C ASN A 143 -6.92 15.42 -11.94
N PRO A 144 -6.64 15.61 -13.24
CA PRO A 144 -6.74 16.91 -13.90
C PRO A 144 -8.20 17.40 -14.06
N PHE A 145 -9.19 16.53 -13.90
CA PHE A 145 -10.60 16.87 -14.11
C PHE A 145 -11.27 17.45 -12.86
N ASN A 146 -10.79 17.06 -11.67
CA ASN A 146 -11.38 17.48 -10.40
C ASN A 146 -10.37 17.98 -9.36
N ASN A 147 -9.09 18.07 -9.74
CA ASN A 147 -7.96 18.46 -8.89
C ASN A 147 -7.82 17.65 -7.59
N GLN A 148 -8.45 16.46 -7.51
CA GLN A 148 -8.26 15.59 -6.36
C GLN A 148 -6.84 15.04 -6.37
N THR A 149 -6.20 15.15 -5.21
CA THR A 149 -4.83 14.69 -4.99
C THR A 149 -4.87 13.42 -4.13
N MET A 150 -4.14 12.39 -4.53
CA MET A 150 -4.05 11.12 -3.82
C MET A 150 -2.60 10.69 -3.71
N LEU A 151 -2.19 10.24 -2.52
CA LEU A 151 -0.91 9.57 -2.34
C LEU A 151 -0.96 8.22 -3.05
N VAL A 152 -0.07 8.00 -4.01
CA VAL A 152 -0.03 6.75 -4.80
C VAL A 152 1.27 5.99 -4.64
N GLY A 153 2.33 6.64 -4.17
CA GLY A 153 3.63 6.01 -4.14
C GLY A 153 4.70 6.74 -3.37
N MET A 154 5.93 6.28 -3.55
CA MET A 154 7.13 6.84 -2.96
C MET A 154 8.35 6.65 -3.84
N LYS A 155 9.31 7.56 -3.70
CA LYS A 155 10.67 7.42 -4.20
C LYS A 155 11.45 6.52 -3.24
N MET A 156 12.06 5.48 -3.80
CA MET A 156 12.93 4.56 -3.08
C MET A 156 14.38 4.71 -3.56
N PRO A 157 15.38 4.40 -2.71
CA PRO A 157 16.77 4.39 -3.12
C PRO A 157 17.01 3.38 -4.27
N PRO A 158 17.99 3.64 -5.16
CA PRO A 158 18.30 2.74 -6.24
C PRO A 158 18.93 1.45 -5.71
N GLN A 159 18.53 0.32 -6.30
CA GLN A 159 19.20 -0.98 -6.07
C GLN A 159 20.40 -1.20 -7.00
N ASN A 160 20.46 -0.44 -8.10
CA ASN A 160 21.52 -0.51 -9.11
C ASN A 160 22.06 0.91 -9.36
N PRO A 161 23.39 1.12 -9.34
CA PRO A 161 24.00 2.46 -9.47
C PRO A 161 23.73 3.13 -10.83
N ASN A 162 23.34 2.38 -11.85
CA ASN A 162 22.95 2.94 -13.16
C ASN A 162 21.65 3.75 -13.09
N TYR A 163 20.89 3.63 -12.00
CA TYR A 163 19.66 4.38 -11.78
C TYR A 163 19.81 5.35 -10.60
N ALA A 164 19.13 6.48 -10.69
CA ALA A 164 19.13 7.51 -9.66
C ALA A 164 18.23 7.13 -8.48
N TRP A 165 17.07 6.53 -8.77
CA TRP A 165 16.08 6.10 -7.78
C TRP A 165 15.01 5.20 -8.40
N ILE A 166 14.13 4.65 -7.56
CA ILE A 166 13.01 3.80 -7.97
C ILE A 166 11.70 4.50 -7.65
N LEU A 167 10.83 4.64 -8.64
CA LEU A 167 9.45 5.10 -8.48
C LEU A 167 8.59 3.90 -8.10
N TYR A 168 8.02 3.91 -6.91
CA TYR A 168 7.18 2.82 -6.42
C TYR A 168 5.75 3.26 -6.22
N PHE A 169 4.84 2.75 -7.04
CA PHE A 169 3.41 2.92 -6.83
C PHE A 169 2.89 1.88 -5.84
N THR A 170 2.67 2.31 -4.61
CA THR A 170 2.16 1.49 -3.50
C THR A 170 0.78 0.90 -3.79
N THR A 171 -0.07 1.61 -4.54
CA THR A 171 -1.43 1.18 -4.86
C THR A 171 -1.48 0.01 -5.84
N THR A 172 -0.54 -0.03 -6.79
CA THR A 172 -0.48 -1.07 -7.84
C THR A 172 0.67 -2.04 -7.66
N ASN A 173 1.55 -1.78 -6.68
CA ASN A 173 2.80 -2.49 -6.46
C ASN A 173 3.67 -2.56 -7.74
N ILE A 174 3.66 -1.47 -8.51
CA ILE A 174 4.48 -1.32 -9.73
C ILE A 174 5.71 -0.47 -9.38
N TYR A 175 6.86 -0.91 -9.84
CA TYR A 175 8.10 -0.14 -9.78
C TYR A 175 8.51 0.30 -11.19
N TYR A 176 9.01 1.52 -11.27
CA TYR A 176 9.74 2.03 -12.42
C TYR A 176 11.12 2.47 -11.97
N LEU A 177 12.11 2.30 -12.84
CA LEU A 177 13.47 2.72 -12.60
C LEU A 177 13.66 4.11 -13.19
N VAL A 178 14.17 5.05 -12.41
CA VAL A 178 14.46 6.40 -12.90
C VAL A 178 15.96 6.53 -13.04
N ASP A 179 16.43 6.74 -14.27
CA ASP A 179 17.84 6.95 -14.51
C ASP A 179 18.30 8.37 -14.14
N HIS A 180 19.61 8.62 -14.22
CA HIS A 180 20.20 9.92 -13.90
C HIS A 180 19.81 11.03 -14.88
N ALA A 181 19.35 10.69 -16.08
CA ALA A 181 18.80 11.64 -17.05
C ALA A 181 17.31 11.95 -16.79
N GLY A 182 16.69 11.27 -15.83
CA GLY A 182 15.28 11.42 -15.51
C GLY A 182 14.35 10.61 -16.40
N ILE A 183 14.84 9.62 -17.16
CA ILE A 183 13.98 8.73 -17.94
C ILE A 183 13.36 7.69 -17.01
N ILE A 184 12.06 7.46 -17.16
CA ILE A 184 11.30 6.46 -16.42
C ILE A 184 11.26 5.17 -17.25
N TRP A 185 11.90 4.13 -16.74
CA TRP A 185 11.99 2.80 -17.34
C TRP A 185 11.06 1.83 -16.63
N GLY A 186 10.35 1.01 -17.40
CA GLY A 186 9.53 -0.10 -16.92
C GLY A 186 9.77 -1.36 -17.76
N GLN A 187 8.96 -2.38 -17.54
CA GLN A 187 8.95 -3.59 -18.36
C GLN A 187 7.70 -3.63 -19.23
N ASN A 188 7.88 -3.94 -20.51
CA ASN A 188 6.81 -4.22 -21.45
C ASN A 188 7.12 -5.57 -22.13
N TYR A 189 6.26 -6.58 -21.93
CA TYR A 189 6.49 -7.96 -22.40
C TYR A 189 7.88 -8.51 -22.03
N GLY A 190 8.37 -8.20 -20.82
CA GLY A 190 9.69 -8.62 -20.33
C GLY A 190 10.88 -7.82 -20.86
N MET A 191 10.67 -6.89 -21.80
CA MET A 191 11.72 -6.02 -22.33
C MET A 191 11.71 -4.67 -21.61
N PRO A 192 12.88 -4.07 -21.32
CA PRO A 192 12.96 -2.69 -20.85
C PRO A 192 12.34 -1.75 -21.87
N ALA A 193 11.42 -0.91 -21.43
CA ALA A 193 10.80 0.11 -22.25
C ALA A 193 10.75 1.45 -21.50
N GLN A 194 10.84 2.54 -22.26
CA GLN A 194 10.63 3.87 -21.71
C GLN A 194 9.13 4.11 -21.53
N PHE A 195 8.74 4.49 -20.33
CA PHE A 195 7.35 4.81 -19.97
C PHE A 195 7.12 6.31 -19.75
N GLY A 196 8.19 7.08 -19.60
CA GLY A 196 8.03 8.48 -19.23
C GLY A 196 9.34 9.22 -18.95
N THR A 197 9.19 10.41 -18.38
CA THR A 197 10.30 11.25 -17.92
C THR A 197 9.94 11.97 -16.62
N VAL A 198 10.97 12.37 -15.88
CA VAL A 198 10.88 13.17 -14.67
C VAL A 198 11.40 14.56 -14.99
N ARG A 199 10.59 15.58 -14.70
CA ARG A 199 10.96 16.99 -14.82
C ARG A 199 11.05 17.60 -13.42
N TYR A 200 12.25 17.98 -13.01
CA TYR A 200 12.46 18.68 -11.74
C TYR A 200 11.94 20.13 -11.81
N LEU A 201 11.41 20.63 -10.69
CA LEU A 201 10.78 21.94 -10.54
C LEU A 201 11.69 22.96 -9.86
#